data_AF-A0A9Q5GLR9-F1
#
_entry.id   AF-A0A9Q5GLR9-F1
#
_cell.length_a   1.000
_cell.length_b   1.000
_cell.length_c   1.000
_cell.angle_alpha   90.00
_cell.angle_beta   90.00
_cell.angle_gamma   90.00
#
_symmetry.space_group_name_H-M   'P 1'
#
loop_
_entity.id
_entity.type
_entity.pdbx_description
1 polymer ?
#
loop_
_entity_poly.entity_id
_entity_poly.type
_entity_poly.pdbx_seq_one_letter_code
_entity_poly.pdbx_strand_id
1 'polypeptide(L)'
;MLKVSPMLNKRELKFSNGSKMEFNIGSIGVNSYINSMDIHLSQDDEIVNIQIGNYCSIAYNILALINRNHDYLSITTSSASIFNFRDKKIKQKGQIIIGNDVWIGNNVILLSGIKIGNGAVIGAGTIVSKDVPPYAIVAGNPMKIIKYRFNEEQIKKLQEIKWWNWDYKKIEEDSEYFQKDIDKFIDKFYCKSNVTKDLNINKKRKSILFIPDFYDSYPVWKKVVIEYISRFTCDDDITLILRIQQDVNFSKNIRLIEELIMGINNLPDILILNDVVDDDLSLFRDVDYFITTRSIDTIKYVEMADEFNVKILSGVDIPVMNSDLEF
;
A
#
# COMPACT_ATOMS: atom_id res chain seq x y z
N MET A 1 -18.18 -11.97 -2.44
CA MET A 1 -18.66 -11.28 -1.23
C MET A 1 -17.81 -11.60 -0.02
N LEU A 2 -17.14 -10.58 0.51
CA LEU A 2 -16.32 -10.57 1.72
C LEU A 2 -17.13 -9.92 2.86
N LYS A 3 -17.16 -10.57 4.02
CA LYS A 3 -17.78 -10.08 5.26
C LYS A 3 -16.86 -10.37 6.44
N VAL A 4 -16.63 -9.36 7.27
CA VAL A 4 -15.60 -9.41 8.32
C VAL A 4 -16.10 -8.71 9.58
N SER A 5 -16.04 -9.40 10.72
CA SER A 5 -16.33 -8.82 12.04
C SER A 5 -15.07 -8.19 12.66
N PRO A 6 -15.17 -7.26 13.62
CA PRO A 6 -14.00 -6.74 14.34
C PRO A 6 -13.22 -7.83 15.08
N MET A 7 -11.88 -7.75 15.07
CA MET A 7 -10.98 -8.66 15.81
C MET A 7 -9.73 -7.92 16.28
N LEU A 8 -9.09 -8.40 17.35
CA LEU A 8 -7.88 -7.79 17.92
C LEU A 8 -6.58 -8.10 17.14
N ASN A 9 -6.62 -9.02 16.18
CA ASN A 9 -5.47 -9.37 15.34
C ASN A 9 -5.72 -8.95 13.88
N LYS A 10 -4.64 -8.57 13.19
CA LYS A 10 -4.66 -8.38 11.73
C LYS A 10 -4.94 -9.71 11.03
N ARG A 11 -5.48 -9.65 9.81
CA ARG A 11 -5.87 -10.83 9.03
C ARG A 11 -5.41 -10.70 7.59
N GLU A 12 -4.88 -11.80 7.05
CA GLU A 12 -4.69 -11.94 5.60
C GLU A 12 -6.05 -12.10 4.91
N LEU A 13 -6.17 -11.50 3.72
CA LEU A 13 -7.29 -11.73 2.81
C LEU A 13 -6.88 -12.83 1.84
N LYS A 14 -7.55 -13.97 1.89
CA LYS A 14 -7.28 -15.09 0.97
C LYS A 14 -8.42 -15.28 -0.01
N PHE A 15 -8.06 -15.53 -1.27
CA PHE A 15 -8.99 -15.90 -2.33
C PHE A 15 -8.68 -17.31 -2.81
N SER A 16 -9.73 -18.09 -3.10
CA SER A 16 -9.63 -19.43 -3.67
C SER A 16 -10.32 -19.46 -5.03
N ASN A 17 -9.58 -19.74 -6.11
CA ASN A 17 -10.10 -19.76 -7.47
C ASN A 17 -10.58 -21.15 -7.92
N GLY A 18 -11.23 -21.92 -7.05
CA GLY A 18 -11.72 -23.28 -7.37
C GLY A 18 -10.63 -24.33 -7.65
N SER A 19 -9.37 -23.94 -7.86
CA SER A 19 -8.19 -24.77 -8.13
C SER A 19 -7.42 -25.21 -6.87
N LYS A 20 -8.03 -25.06 -5.68
CA LYS A 20 -7.47 -25.38 -4.34
C LYS A 20 -6.29 -24.52 -3.85
N MET A 21 -5.75 -23.58 -4.63
CA MET A 21 -4.77 -22.62 -4.11
C MET A 21 -5.47 -21.42 -3.48
N GLU A 22 -5.28 -21.25 -2.17
CA GLU A 22 -5.54 -19.99 -1.48
C GLU A 22 -4.39 -19.03 -1.78
N PHE A 23 -4.67 -17.90 -2.43
CA PHE A 23 -3.68 -16.85 -2.63
C PHE A 23 -3.99 -15.64 -1.76
N ASN A 24 -2.95 -15.06 -1.15
CA ASN A 24 -3.08 -13.81 -0.41
C ASN A 24 -3.38 -12.67 -1.39
N ILE A 25 -4.42 -11.89 -1.11
CA ILE A 25 -4.84 -10.73 -1.90
C ILE A 25 -4.67 -9.42 -1.14
N GLY A 26 -4.17 -9.47 0.10
CA GLY A 26 -3.89 -8.30 0.93
C GLY A 26 -4.25 -8.53 2.41
N SER A 27 -4.62 -7.49 3.15
CA SER A 27 -4.87 -7.64 4.58
C SER A 27 -5.92 -6.70 5.15
N ILE A 28 -6.44 -7.06 6.33
CA ILE A 28 -7.35 -6.24 7.13
C ILE A 28 -6.75 -6.04 8.51
N GLY A 29 -6.66 -4.78 8.91
CA GLY A 29 -6.20 -4.33 10.21
C GLY A 29 -7.11 -4.71 11.39
N VAL A 30 -6.61 -4.44 12.58
CA VAL A 30 -7.32 -4.72 13.83
C VAL A 30 -8.58 -3.88 13.94
N ASN A 31 -9.63 -4.43 14.54
CA ASN A 31 -10.91 -3.76 14.81
C ASN A 31 -11.62 -3.16 13.59
N SER A 32 -11.16 -3.47 12.37
CA SER A 32 -11.85 -3.15 11.14
C SER A 32 -12.95 -4.18 10.85
N TYR A 33 -14.09 -3.71 10.36
CA TYR A 33 -15.20 -4.56 9.92
C TYR A 33 -15.65 -4.21 8.50
N ILE A 34 -16.18 -5.22 7.82
CA ILE A 34 -16.75 -5.12 6.48
C ILE A 34 -18.11 -5.81 6.50
N ASN A 35 -19.17 -5.04 6.27
CA ASN A 35 -20.52 -5.61 6.20
C ASN A 35 -20.74 -6.40 4.91
N SER A 36 -20.35 -5.84 3.76
CA SER A 36 -20.33 -6.56 2.47
C SER A 36 -19.45 -5.84 1.46
N MET A 37 -18.49 -6.58 0.88
CA MET A 37 -17.68 -6.12 -0.25
C MET A 37 -17.58 -7.20 -1.34
N ASP A 38 -17.81 -6.83 -2.58
CA ASP A 38 -17.50 -7.66 -3.75
C ASP A 38 -16.23 -7.15 -4.42
N ILE A 39 -15.36 -8.08 -4.79
CA ILE A 39 -14.10 -7.81 -5.48
C ILE A 39 -14.22 -8.40 -6.86
N HIS A 40 -14.20 -7.54 -7.87
CA HIS A 40 -14.26 -7.93 -9.27
C HIS A 40 -12.86 -7.90 -9.86
N LEU A 41 -12.30 -9.08 -10.11
CA LEU A 41 -11.05 -9.32 -10.82
C LEU A 41 -11.26 -10.29 -11.99
N SER A 42 -10.29 -10.38 -12.90
CA SER A 42 -10.28 -11.41 -13.94
C SER A 42 -9.81 -12.75 -13.36
N GLN A 43 -10.22 -13.90 -13.93
CA GLN A 43 -9.91 -15.23 -13.36
C GLN A 43 -8.40 -15.50 -13.20
N ASP A 44 -7.56 -14.89 -14.04
CA ASP A 44 -6.10 -15.08 -14.03
C ASP A 44 -5.35 -13.85 -13.50
N ASP A 45 -6.05 -12.95 -12.79
CA ASP A 45 -5.47 -11.67 -12.39
C ASP A 45 -4.70 -11.76 -11.06
N GLU A 46 -3.40 -11.99 -11.18
CA GLU A 46 -2.45 -12.08 -10.07
C GLU A 46 -1.99 -10.71 -9.56
N ILE A 47 -2.67 -9.63 -9.95
CA ILE A 47 -2.26 -8.25 -9.65
C ILE A 47 -3.09 -7.60 -8.54
N VAL A 48 -3.96 -8.34 -7.86
CA VAL A 48 -4.78 -7.78 -6.77
C VAL A 48 -3.96 -7.58 -5.49
N ASN A 49 -4.13 -6.42 -4.86
CA ASN A 49 -3.63 -6.12 -3.52
C ASN A 49 -4.59 -5.16 -2.79
N ILE A 50 -5.36 -5.64 -1.83
CA ILE A 50 -6.31 -4.83 -1.07
C ILE A 50 -5.85 -4.76 0.38
N GLN A 51 -5.37 -3.60 0.78
CA GLN A 51 -4.87 -3.35 2.13
C GLN A 51 -5.86 -2.45 2.87
N ILE A 52 -6.30 -2.87 4.05
CA ILE A 52 -7.24 -2.13 4.89
C ILE A 52 -6.61 -1.96 6.25
N GLY A 53 -6.46 -0.71 6.70
CA GLY A 53 -5.87 -0.39 7.99
C GLY A 53 -6.77 -0.78 9.17
N ASN A 54 -6.37 -0.33 10.36
CA ASN A 54 -7.03 -0.60 11.62
C ASN A 54 -8.28 0.30 11.79
N TYR A 55 -9.24 -0.14 12.60
CA TYR A 55 -10.42 0.61 13.05
C TYR A 55 -11.31 1.15 11.90
N CYS A 56 -11.32 0.51 10.75
CA CYS A 56 -12.16 0.91 9.61
C CYS A 56 -13.60 0.41 9.75
N SER A 57 -14.52 1.25 9.32
CA SER A 57 -15.96 0.97 9.27
C SER A 57 -16.43 0.90 7.83
N ILE A 58 -16.60 -0.30 7.29
CA ILE A 58 -16.95 -0.50 5.88
C ILE A 58 -18.37 -1.07 5.78
N ALA A 59 -19.27 -0.28 5.18
CA ALA A 59 -20.69 -0.57 5.12
C ALA A 59 -21.05 -1.62 4.05
N TYR A 60 -22.30 -1.64 3.58
CA TYR A 60 -22.82 -2.66 2.66
C TYR A 60 -22.58 -2.30 1.19
N ASN A 61 -22.52 -3.34 0.35
CA ASN A 61 -22.47 -3.26 -1.10
C ASN A 61 -21.28 -2.45 -1.62
N ILE A 62 -20.10 -2.68 -1.05
CA ILE A 62 -18.87 -2.09 -1.56
C ILE A 62 -18.40 -2.89 -2.76
N LEU A 63 -18.01 -2.21 -3.83
CA LEU A 63 -17.51 -2.86 -5.04
C LEU A 63 -16.08 -2.41 -5.32
N ALA A 64 -15.12 -3.33 -5.24
CA ALA A 64 -13.74 -3.10 -5.66
C ALA A 64 -13.53 -3.59 -7.10
N LEU A 65 -13.15 -2.68 -8.01
CA LEU A 65 -12.88 -2.99 -9.41
C LEU A 65 -11.37 -3.05 -9.68
N ILE A 66 -10.84 -4.27 -9.83
CA ILE A 66 -9.41 -4.54 -10.00
C ILE A 66 -9.10 -4.79 -11.47
N ASN A 67 -8.21 -3.97 -12.07
CA ASN A 67 -7.72 -4.11 -13.45
C ASN A 67 -8.78 -4.40 -14.52
N ARG A 68 -9.94 -3.73 -14.43
CA ARG A 68 -11.05 -3.93 -15.38
C ARG A 68 -10.93 -3.06 -16.63
N ASN A 69 -9.77 -2.47 -16.88
CA ASN A 69 -9.55 -1.61 -18.04
C ASN A 69 -9.26 -2.45 -19.29
N HIS A 70 -9.93 -2.10 -20.38
CA HIS A 70 -9.56 -2.50 -21.73
C HIS A 70 -8.48 -1.55 -22.27
N ASP A 71 -7.61 -2.05 -23.15
CA ASP A 71 -6.58 -1.23 -23.77
C ASP A 71 -7.20 -0.22 -24.76
N TYR A 72 -7.58 0.95 -24.23
CA TYR A 72 -8.17 2.05 -24.99
C TYR A 72 -7.14 2.84 -25.81
N LEU A 73 -5.85 2.50 -25.74
CA LEU A 73 -4.80 3.02 -26.63
C LEU A 73 -4.59 2.12 -27.86
N SER A 74 -5.26 0.97 -27.91
CA SER A 74 -5.34 0.11 -29.08
C SER A 74 -6.51 0.51 -29.98
N ILE A 75 -6.46 0.07 -31.25
CA ILE A 75 -7.49 0.42 -32.26
C ILE A 75 -8.87 -0.11 -31.85
N THR A 76 -8.92 -1.19 -31.07
CA THR A 76 -10.15 -1.79 -30.54
C THR A 76 -9.95 -2.14 -29.07
N THR A 77 -11.02 -2.02 -28.29
CA THR A 77 -11.10 -2.47 -26.90
C THR A 77 -11.63 -3.90 -26.77
N SER A 78 -11.96 -4.55 -27.89
CA SER A 78 -12.53 -5.90 -27.91
C SER A 78 -11.55 -6.94 -27.36
N SER A 79 -12.05 -7.83 -26.51
CA SER A 79 -11.35 -9.02 -26.02
C SER A 79 -11.61 -10.25 -26.89
N ALA A 80 -12.07 -10.08 -28.14
CA ALA A 80 -12.30 -11.20 -29.04
C ALA A 80 -10.99 -11.94 -29.32
N SER A 81 -11.03 -13.27 -29.30
CA SER A 81 -9.85 -14.14 -29.41
C SER A 81 -9.05 -13.98 -30.73
N ILE A 82 -9.67 -13.42 -31.77
CA ILE A 82 -8.99 -13.08 -33.03
C ILE A 82 -7.95 -11.96 -32.84
N PHE A 83 -8.12 -11.11 -31.83
CA PHE A 83 -7.18 -10.06 -31.49
C PHE A 83 -6.22 -10.57 -30.41
N ASN A 84 -5.04 -11.01 -30.84
CA ASN A 84 -4.00 -11.53 -29.94
C ASN A 84 -3.20 -10.39 -29.28
N PHE A 85 -3.86 -9.59 -28.44
CA PHE A 85 -3.21 -8.53 -27.65
C PHE A 85 -2.45 -9.14 -26.47
N ARG A 86 -1.22 -9.62 -26.73
CA ARG A 86 -0.35 -10.18 -25.68
C ARG A 86 0.13 -9.12 -24.70
N ASP A 87 0.37 -7.90 -25.20
CA ASP A 87 0.84 -6.76 -24.39
C ASP A 87 -0.18 -5.62 -24.45
N LYS A 88 -0.73 -5.25 -23.28
CA LYS A 88 -1.57 -4.05 -23.17
C LYS A 88 -0.67 -2.81 -23.16
N LYS A 89 -1.06 -1.77 -23.90
CA LYS A 89 -0.37 -0.47 -23.87
C LYS A 89 -0.67 0.34 -22.60
N ILE A 90 -1.79 0.01 -21.94
CA ILE A 90 -2.19 0.66 -20.70
C ILE A 90 -1.59 -0.04 -19.48
N LYS A 91 -1.38 0.74 -18.43
CA LYS A 91 -0.95 0.23 -17.13
C LYS A 91 -2.07 -0.59 -16.50
N GLN A 92 -1.70 -1.73 -15.95
CA GLN A 92 -2.60 -2.58 -15.20
C GLN A 92 -2.36 -2.32 -13.72
N LYS A 93 -3.38 -1.78 -13.05
CA LYS A 93 -3.34 -1.46 -11.63
C LYS A 93 -4.21 -2.43 -10.87
N GLY A 94 -3.72 -2.92 -9.73
CA GLY A 94 -4.54 -3.80 -8.90
C GLY A 94 -4.45 -3.57 -7.41
N GLN A 95 -3.78 -2.50 -6.99
CA GLN A 95 -3.75 -2.11 -5.58
C GLN A 95 -4.94 -1.22 -5.18
N ILE A 96 -5.49 -1.46 -4.00
CA ILE A 96 -6.33 -0.51 -3.26
C ILE A 96 -5.76 -0.44 -1.83
N ILE A 97 -5.37 0.76 -1.41
CA ILE A 97 -4.94 1.00 -0.03
C ILE A 97 -6.02 1.82 0.68
N ILE A 98 -6.51 1.30 1.80
CA ILE A 98 -7.38 1.99 2.74
C ILE A 98 -6.58 2.12 4.03
N GLY A 99 -6.33 3.35 4.47
CA GLY A 99 -5.63 3.65 5.72
C GLY A 99 -6.42 3.25 6.96
N ASN A 100 -6.09 3.85 8.08
CA ASN A 100 -6.70 3.58 9.39
C ASN A 100 -7.88 4.51 9.66
N ASP A 101 -8.84 4.11 10.52
CA ASP A 101 -10.02 4.91 10.89
C ASP A 101 -10.86 5.41 9.69
N VAL A 102 -10.87 4.66 8.58
CA VAL A 102 -11.64 5.06 7.40
C VAL A 102 -13.08 4.60 7.54
N TRP A 103 -14.02 5.51 7.25
CA TRP A 103 -15.44 5.18 7.13
C TRP A 103 -15.87 5.17 5.66
N ILE A 104 -16.39 4.04 5.20
CA ILE A 104 -16.94 3.89 3.84
C ILE A 104 -18.45 3.63 3.92
N GLY A 105 -19.25 4.54 3.37
CA GLY A 105 -20.70 4.43 3.30
C GLY A 105 -21.19 3.36 2.32
N ASN A 106 -22.51 3.12 2.31
CA ASN A 106 -23.12 2.08 1.47
C ASN A 106 -22.94 2.36 -0.04
N ASN A 107 -22.89 1.29 -0.84
CA ASN A 107 -22.92 1.35 -2.31
C ASN A 107 -21.74 2.16 -2.91
N VAL A 108 -20.56 2.09 -2.30
CA VAL A 108 -19.35 2.76 -2.81
C VAL A 108 -18.62 1.84 -3.81
N ILE A 109 -18.13 2.44 -4.90
CA ILE A 109 -17.26 1.77 -5.87
C ILE A 109 -15.83 2.28 -5.68
N LEU A 110 -14.89 1.35 -5.50
CA LEU A 110 -13.46 1.62 -5.38
C LEU A 110 -12.77 1.19 -6.68
N LEU A 111 -12.13 2.14 -7.38
CA LEU A 111 -11.30 1.81 -8.54
C LEU A 111 -9.90 1.38 -8.09
N SER A 112 -9.22 0.57 -8.91
CA SER A 112 -7.85 0.14 -8.67
C SER A 112 -6.83 1.27 -8.86
N GLY A 113 -5.74 1.18 -8.11
CA GLY A 113 -4.65 2.13 -8.08
C GLY A 113 -4.90 3.35 -7.20
N ILE A 114 -5.80 3.26 -6.21
CA ILE A 114 -6.12 4.35 -5.30
C ILE A 114 -5.57 4.11 -3.89
N LYS A 115 -5.37 5.21 -3.18
CA LYS A 115 -5.10 5.26 -1.74
C LYS A 115 -6.09 6.16 -1.02
N ILE A 116 -6.68 5.66 0.06
CA ILE A 116 -7.58 6.41 0.95
C ILE A 116 -6.84 6.67 2.28
N GLY A 117 -6.58 7.95 2.58
CA GLY A 117 -5.83 8.36 3.75
C GLY A 117 -6.54 8.11 5.08
N ASN A 118 -5.75 8.09 6.16
CA ASN A 118 -6.24 7.83 7.52
C ASN A 118 -7.38 8.79 7.91
N GLY A 119 -8.42 8.29 8.55
CA GLY A 119 -9.55 9.07 9.03
C GLY A 119 -10.49 9.59 7.95
N ALA A 120 -10.29 9.23 6.66
CA ALA A 120 -11.16 9.70 5.59
C ALA A 120 -12.59 9.13 5.70
N VAL A 121 -13.56 9.89 5.17
CA VAL A 121 -14.96 9.48 5.10
C VAL A 121 -15.42 9.49 3.64
N ILE A 122 -15.90 8.34 3.18
CA ILE A 122 -16.43 8.16 1.84
C ILE A 122 -17.96 8.11 1.92
N GLY A 123 -18.62 9.14 1.39
CA GLY A 123 -20.08 9.21 1.33
C GLY A 123 -20.69 8.05 0.53
N ALA A 124 -21.91 7.66 0.87
CA ALA A 124 -22.62 6.59 0.18
C ALA A 124 -22.78 6.88 -1.33
N GLY A 125 -22.72 5.85 -2.17
CA GLY A 125 -22.87 5.97 -3.63
C GLY A 125 -21.67 6.58 -4.37
N THR A 126 -20.55 6.83 -3.67
CA THR A 126 -19.37 7.47 -4.27
C THR A 126 -18.60 6.52 -5.18
N ILE A 127 -18.08 7.03 -6.30
CA ILE A 127 -17.06 6.35 -7.10
C ILE A 127 -15.70 6.95 -6.78
N VAL A 128 -14.89 6.21 -6.04
CA VAL A 128 -13.54 6.62 -5.65
C VAL A 128 -12.58 6.27 -6.78
N SER A 129 -12.25 7.28 -7.58
CA SER A 129 -11.45 7.15 -8.81
C SER A 129 -10.02 7.68 -8.69
N LYS A 130 -9.67 8.24 -7.53
CA LYS A 130 -8.37 8.86 -7.24
C LYS A 130 -8.16 8.90 -5.73
N ASP A 131 -6.93 9.20 -5.33
CA ASP A 131 -6.53 9.21 -3.93
C ASP A 131 -7.34 10.21 -3.10
N VAL A 132 -7.59 9.83 -1.84
CA VAL A 132 -8.34 10.63 -0.86
C VAL A 132 -7.37 11.06 0.23
N PRO A 133 -7.19 12.38 0.49
CA PRO A 133 -6.32 12.85 1.56
C PRO A 133 -6.79 12.40 2.94
N PRO A 134 -5.89 12.32 3.94
CA PRO A 134 -6.27 12.01 5.31
C PRO A 134 -7.33 12.96 5.85
N TYR A 135 -8.28 12.43 6.61
CA TYR A 135 -9.41 13.14 7.22
C TYR A 135 -10.33 13.90 6.25
N ALA A 136 -10.17 13.73 4.94
CA ALA A 136 -11.08 14.30 3.95
C ALA A 136 -12.43 13.57 3.96
N ILE A 137 -13.50 14.33 3.75
CA ILE A 137 -14.84 13.80 3.49
C ILE A 137 -15.12 13.98 2.01
N VAL A 138 -15.30 12.87 1.29
CA VAL A 138 -15.54 12.86 -0.17
C VAL A 138 -16.90 12.28 -0.49
N ALA A 139 -17.54 12.79 -1.53
CA ALA A 139 -18.79 12.23 -2.04
C ALA A 139 -18.96 12.43 -3.55
N GLY A 140 -19.76 11.56 -4.17
CA GLY A 140 -20.30 11.74 -5.51
C GLY A 140 -19.55 11.02 -6.65
N ASN A 141 -19.98 11.31 -7.87
CA ASN A 141 -19.37 10.84 -9.12
C ASN A 141 -19.45 11.96 -10.18
N PRO A 142 -18.33 12.61 -10.56
CA PRO A 142 -16.98 12.37 -10.04
C PRO A 142 -16.88 12.77 -8.56
N MET A 143 -16.10 12.00 -7.79
CA MET A 143 -15.88 12.31 -6.38
C MET A 143 -15.26 13.70 -6.19
N LYS A 144 -15.74 14.43 -5.18
CA LYS A 144 -15.19 15.71 -4.74
C LYS A 144 -14.94 15.69 -3.24
N ILE A 145 -13.90 16.39 -2.79
CA ILE A 145 -13.71 16.71 -1.37
C ILE A 145 -14.80 17.73 -1.01
N ILE A 146 -15.65 17.37 -0.05
CA ILE A 146 -16.74 18.21 0.47
C ILE A 146 -16.19 19.13 1.57
N LYS A 147 -15.42 18.55 2.49
CA LYS A 147 -14.72 19.23 3.58
C LYS A 147 -13.69 18.29 4.20
N TYR A 148 -12.94 18.79 5.17
CA TYR A 148 -12.14 17.99 6.09
C TYR A 148 -12.87 17.82 7.42
N ARG A 149 -12.60 16.72 8.14
CA ARG A 149 -13.15 16.49 9.50
C ARG A 149 -12.64 17.53 10.50
N PHE A 150 -11.39 17.96 10.33
CA PHE A 150 -10.65 18.85 11.24
C PHE A 150 -9.83 19.87 10.45
N ASN A 151 -9.25 20.86 11.12
CA ASN A 151 -8.33 21.80 10.48
C ASN A 151 -6.96 21.15 10.18
N GLU A 152 -6.14 21.79 9.36
CA GLU A 152 -4.85 21.25 8.90
C GLU A 152 -3.88 20.95 10.06
N GLU A 153 -3.80 21.82 11.06
CA GLU A 153 -2.93 21.62 12.22
C GLU A 153 -3.36 20.41 13.06
N GLN A 154 -4.66 20.27 13.31
CA GLN A 154 -5.24 19.13 14.02
C GLN A 154 -5.00 17.83 13.25
N ILE A 155 -5.18 17.84 11.93
CA ILE A 155 -4.90 16.69 11.06
C ILE A 155 -3.44 16.27 11.17
N LYS A 156 -2.51 17.22 11.09
CA LYS A 156 -1.07 16.96 11.22
C LYS A 156 -0.75 16.31 12.57
N LYS A 157 -1.26 16.88 13.67
CA LYS A 157 -1.06 16.31 15.02
C LYS A 157 -1.64 14.91 15.14
N LEU A 158 -2.81 14.64 14.56
CA LEU A 158 -3.39 13.29 14.54
C LEU A 158 -2.56 12.29 13.72
N GLN A 159 -1.98 12.70 12.59
CA GLN A 159 -1.06 11.87 11.81
C GLN A 159 0.26 11.60 12.56
N GLU A 160 0.68 12.47 13.49
CA GLU A 160 1.82 12.20 14.37
C GLU A 160 1.43 11.30 15.56
N ILE A 161 0.22 11.47 16.11
CA ILE A 161 -0.29 10.69 17.25
C ILE A 161 -0.49 9.20 16.89
N LYS A 162 -1.00 8.91 15.68
CA LYS A 162 -1.26 7.55 15.14
C LYS A 162 -1.92 6.61 16.15
N TRP A 163 -3.01 7.07 16.78
CA TRP A 163 -3.65 6.34 17.89
C TRP A 163 -4.10 4.91 17.51
N TRP A 164 -4.38 4.67 16.24
CA TRP A 164 -4.75 3.35 15.69
C TRP A 164 -3.62 2.32 15.78
N ASN A 165 -2.39 2.73 16.11
CA ASN A 165 -1.25 1.86 16.36
C ASN A 165 -0.98 1.65 17.86
N TRP A 166 -1.77 2.26 18.77
CA TRP A 166 -1.62 2.05 20.19
C TRP A 166 -2.08 0.65 20.62
N ASP A 167 -1.49 0.17 21.72
CA ASP A 167 -1.97 -1.04 22.37
C ASP A 167 -3.44 -0.90 22.77
N TYR A 168 -4.21 -1.99 22.61
CA TYR A 168 -5.63 -2.01 22.95
C TYR A 168 -5.90 -1.54 24.39
N LYS A 169 -5.06 -1.96 25.36
CA LYS A 169 -5.19 -1.56 26.76
C LYS A 169 -5.09 -0.05 26.95
N LYS A 170 -4.18 0.61 26.22
CA LYS A 170 -4.05 2.07 26.26
C LYS A 170 -5.32 2.75 25.72
N ILE A 171 -5.84 2.26 24.60
CA ILE A 171 -7.09 2.78 24.01
C ILE A 171 -8.26 2.60 24.99
N GLU A 172 -8.34 1.47 25.68
CA GLU A 172 -9.38 1.19 26.68
C GLU A 172 -9.30 2.13 27.88
N GLU A 173 -8.11 2.29 28.47
CA GLU A 173 -7.84 3.19 29.61
C GLU A 173 -8.15 4.66 29.27
N ASP A 174 -7.83 5.10 28.06
CA ASP A 174 -8.00 6.48 27.59
C ASP A 174 -9.31 6.69 26.78
N SER A 175 -10.22 5.69 26.77
CA SER A 175 -11.39 5.65 25.89
C SER A 175 -12.31 6.88 26.00
N GLU A 176 -12.38 7.50 27.17
CA GLU A 176 -13.17 8.72 27.39
C GLU A 176 -12.72 9.91 26.51
N TYR A 177 -11.45 9.97 26.08
CA TYR A 177 -10.96 11.07 25.25
C TYR A 177 -11.40 10.97 23.79
N PHE A 178 -11.77 9.78 23.31
CA PHE A 178 -12.27 9.58 21.94
C PHE A 178 -13.67 10.16 21.71
N GLN A 179 -14.40 10.45 22.79
CA GLN A 179 -15.71 11.11 22.75
C GLN A 179 -15.64 12.62 23.05
N LYS A 180 -14.46 13.12 23.45
CA LYS A 180 -14.23 14.53 23.75
C LYS A 180 -13.96 15.33 22.47
N ASP A 181 -13.92 16.65 22.64
CA ASP A 181 -13.48 17.55 21.58
C ASP A 181 -12.05 17.23 21.13
N ILE A 182 -11.78 17.42 19.84
CA ILE A 182 -10.48 17.12 19.23
C ILE A 182 -9.33 17.86 19.90
N ASP A 183 -9.52 19.10 20.35
CA ASP A 183 -8.47 19.87 21.01
C ASP A 183 -8.10 19.25 22.36
N LYS A 184 -9.08 18.72 23.11
CA LYS A 184 -8.82 18.00 24.36
C LYS A 184 -8.06 16.69 24.14
N PHE A 185 -8.33 15.99 23.03
CA PHE A 185 -7.61 14.78 22.66
C PHE A 185 -6.15 15.12 22.31
N ILE A 186 -5.96 16.15 21.50
CA ILE A 186 -4.64 16.62 21.08
C ILE A 186 -3.83 17.12 22.30
N ASP A 187 -4.41 17.95 23.16
CA ASP A 187 -3.73 18.48 24.36
C ASP A 187 -3.23 17.36 25.28
N LYS A 188 -3.96 16.23 25.32
CA LYS A 188 -3.61 15.08 26.14
C LYS A 188 -2.50 14.22 25.53
N PHE A 189 -2.53 13.99 24.22
CA PHE A 189 -1.72 12.95 23.57
C PHE A 189 -0.66 13.45 22.60
N TYR A 190 -0.74 14.70 22.18
CA TYR A 190 0.26 15.26 21.28
C TYR A 190 1.54 15.61 22.02
N CYS A 191 2.59 14.87 21.70
CA CYS A 191 3.96 15.23 22.01
C CYS A 191 4.71 15.35 20.69
N LYS A 192 5.39 16.48 20.47
CA LYS A 192 6.18 16.69 19.25
C LYS A 192 7.21 15.55 19.13
N SER A 193 7.19 14.86 17.99
CA SER A 193 8.10 13.75 17.73
C SER A 193 9.56 14.20 17.76
N ASN A 194 10.44 13.30 18.22
CA ASN A 194 11.88 13.51 18.16
C ASN A 194 12.35 13.50 16.70
N VAL A 195 13.45 14.21 16.43
CA VAL A 195 14.09 14.24 15.11
C VAL A 195 14.61 12.83 14.78
N THR A 196 14.04 12.20 13.75
CA THR A 196 14.58 10.97 13.15
C THR A 196 16.00 11.25 12.64
N LYS A 197 16.94 10.32 12.82
CA LYS A 197 18.32 10.51 12.35
C LYS A 197 18.41 10.20 10.85
N ASP A 198 19.24 10.95 10.12
CA ASP A 198 19.61 10.60 8.75
C ASP A 198 20.48 9.33 8.78
N LEU A 199 20.19 8.38 7.88
CA LEU A 199 20.96 7.14 7.79
C LEU A 199 22.22 7.30 6.93
N ASN A 200 22.32 8.36 6.13
CA ASN A 200 23.42 8.60 5.19
C ASN A 200 23.73 7.36 4.35
N ILE A 201 22.68 6.79 3.74
CA ILE A 201 22.79 5.61 2.89
C ILE A 201 23.59 6.00 1.63
N ASN A 202 24.67 5.27 1.33
CA ASN A 202 25.43 5.46 0.10
C ASN A 202 24.64 4.93 -1.10
N LYS A 203 23.86 5.81 -1.72
CA LYS A 203 22.96 5.54 -2.84
C LYS A 203 23.14 6.59 -3.93
N LYS A 204 22.68 6.26 -5.13
CA LYS A 204 22.58 7.18 -6.27
C LYS A 204 21.48 8.23 -6.05
N ARG A 205 21.35 9.18 -6.99
CA ARG A 205 20.42 10.31 -6.83
C ARG A 205 18.99 9.85 -6.59
N LYS A 206 18.51 8.88 -7.37
CA LYS A 206 17.18 8.27 -7.17
C LYS A 206 17.28 6.97 -6.42
N SER A 207 16.25 6.68 -5.65
CA SER A 207 16.22 5.50 -4.81
C SER A 207 14.82 4.93 -4.66
N ILE A 208 14.75 3.60 -4.73
CA ILE A 208 13.52 2.84 -4.52
C ILE A 208 13.75 1.94 -3.31
N LEU A 209 13.00 2.16 -2.23
CA LEU A 209 12.95 1.24 -1.11
C LEU A 209 12.02 0.08 -1.42
N PHE A 210 12.49 -1.12 -1.17
CA PHE A 210 11.70 -2.33 -1.28
C PHE A 210 12.00 -3.26 -0.10
N ILE A 211 10.94 -3.75 0.55
CA ILE A 211 11.00 -4.75 1.60
C ILE A 211 10.46 -6.06 1.00
N PRO A 212 11.33 -6.99 0.59
CA PRO A 212 10.91 -8.23 -0.08
C PRO A 212 9.99 -9.09 0.80
N ASP A 213 8.87 -9.54 0.21
CA ASP A 213 7.87 -10.38 0.86
C ASP A 213 8.21 -11.87 0.73
N PHE A 214 9.43 -12.29 1.11
CA PHE A 214 9.94 -13.66 0.94
C PHE A 214 9.03 -14.76 1.49
N TYR A 215 8.22 -14.44 2.50
CA TYR A 215 7.39 -15.40 3.23
C TYR A 215 5.91 -15.35 2.85
N ASP A 216 5.52 -14.44 1.93
CA ASP A 216 4.15 -14.41 1.43
C ASP A 216 3.87 -15.66 0.58
N SER A 217 2.63 -16.16 0.61
CA SER A 217 2.24 -17.32 -0.19
C SER A 217 2.20 -17.00 -1.69
N TYR A 218 2.06 -15.72 -2.04
CA TYR A 218 2.06 -15.21 -3.40
C TYR A 218 2.94 -13.96 -3.54
N PRO A 219 4.27 -14.13 -3.39
CA PRO A 219 5.19 -13.02 -3.21
C PRO A 219 5.45 -12.25 -4.50
N VAL A 220 5.69 -10.94 -4.38
CA VAL A 220 6.03 -10.08 -5.52
C VAL A 220 7.53 -9.80 -5.65
N TRP A 221 8.34 -10.14 -4.64
CA TRP A 221 9.77 -9.75 -4.63
C TRP A 221 10.54 -10.15 -5.87
N LYS A 222 10.33 -11.38 -6.36
CA LYS A 222 11.07 -11.88 -7.51
C LYS A 222 10.71 -11.11 -8.78
N LYS A 223 9.42 -10.83 -8.97
CA LYS A 223 8.92 -10.00 -10.08
C LYS A 223 9.53 -8.59 -10.01
N VAL A 224 9.51 -7.96 -8.84
CA VAL A 224 10.04 -6.61 -8.63
C VAL A 224 11.53 -6.53 -8.98
N VAL A 225 12.34 -7.46 -8.46
CA VAL A 225 13.78 -7.48 -8.72
C VAL A 225 14.08 -7.77 -10.19
N ILE A 226 13.41 -8.75 -10.80
CA ILE A 226 13.56 -9.07 -12.23
C ILE A 226 13.22 -7.85 -13.10
N GLU A 227 12.12 -7.16 -12.81
CA GLU A 227 11.71 -5.99 -13.58
C GLU A 227 12.73 -4.85 -13.43
N TYR A 228 13.27 -4.62 -12.23
CA TYR A 228 14.32 -3.63 -11.99
C TYR A 228 15.58 -3.91 -12.83
N ILE A 229 16.13 -5.11 -12.74
CA ILE A 229 17.37 -5.49 -13.48
C ILE A 229 17.16 -5.57 -14.99
N SER A 230 15.92 -5.76 -15.44
CA SER A 230 15.59 -5.77 -16.88
C SER A 230 15.40 -4.35 -17.44
N ARG A 231 15.11 -3.39 -16.56
CA ARG A 231 14.79 -2.00 -16.95
C ARG A 231 15.99 -1.06 -16.85
N PHE A 232 16.85 -1.26 -15.85
CA PHE A 232 17.98 -0.37 -15.56
C PHE A 232 19.32 -1.06 -15.74
N THR A 233 20.36 -0.26 -15.90
CA THR A 233 21.76 -0.68 -15.97
C THR A 233 22.61 0.02 -14.91
N CYS A 234 23.89 -0.36 -14.81
CA CYS A 234 24.87 0.31 -13.95
C CYS A 234 25.05 1.81 -14.26
N ASP A 235 24.68 2.27 -15.47
CA ASP A 235 24.82 3.66 -15.90
C ASP A 235 23.67 4.56 -15.41
N ASP A 236 22.51 3.98 -15.05
CA ASP A 236 21.36 4.74 -14.57
C ASP A 236 21.61 5.31 -13.16
N ASP A 237 21.19 6.55 -12.91
CA ASP A 237 21.37 7.25 -11.63
C ASP A 237 20.29 6.85 -10.58
N ILE A 238 20.11 5.54 -10.39
CA ILE A 238 19.10 4.95 -9.51
C ILE A 238 19.64 3.76 -8.71
N THR A 239 19.24 3.66 -7.45
CA THR A 239 19.53 2.54 -6.54
C THR A 239 18.23 1.83 -6.12
N LEU A 240 18.18 0.51 -6.24
CA LEU A 240 17.18 -0.32 -5.55
C LEU A 240 17.71 -0.70 -4.18
N ILE A 241 17.05 -0.22 -3.14
CA ILE A 241 17.39 -0.50 -1.74
C ILE A 241 16.51 -1.66 -1.26
N LEU A 242 17.14 -2.82 -1.03
CA LEU A 242 16.50 -4.01 -0.49
C LEU A 242 16.69 -4.06 1.02
N ARG A 243 15.61 -3.85 1.77
CA ARG A 243 15.61 -4.01 3.23
C ARG A 243 15.26 -5.46 3.58
N ILE A 244 16.24 -6.22 4.04
CA ILE A 244 16.10 -7.63 4.40
C ILE A 244 16.35 -7.78 5.90
N GLN A 245 15.36 -8.27 6.62
CA GLN A 245 15.42 -8.48 8.07
C GLN A 245 16.48 -9.53 8.45
N GLN A 246 17.27 -9.25 9.49
CA GLN A 246 18.32 -10.14 10.00
C GLN A 246 17.72 -11.25 10.89
N ASP A 247 16.92 -12.11 10.28
CA ASP A 247 16.32 -13.28 10.93
C ASP A 247 17.10 -14.59 10.62
N VAL A 248 16.57 -15.72 11.09
CA VAL A 248 17.17 -17.05 10.89
C VAL A 248 17.30 -17.45 9.41
N ASN A 249 16.54 -16.83 8.51
CA ASN A 249 16.60 -17.07 7.07
C ASN A 249 17.35 -15.96 6.31
N PHE A 250 17.92 -14.96 6.98
CA PHE A 250 18.62 -13.85 6.34
C PHE A 250 19.62 -14.32 5.28
N SER A 251 20.53 -15.22 5.64
CA SER A 251 21.53 -15.78 4.70
C SER A 251 20.91 -16.53 3.52
N LYS A 252 19.75 -17.17 3.72
CA LYS A 252 19.01 -17.83 2.64
C LYS A 252 18.40 -16.79 1.69
N ASN A 253 17.78 -15.76 2.23
CA ASN A 253 17.13 -14.70 1.46
C ASN A 253 18.15 -13.89 0.64
N ILE A 254 19.33 -13.62 1.21
CA ILE A 254 20.45 -13.00 0.49
C ILE A 254 20.88 -13.86 -0.70
N ARG A 255 21.09 -15.16 -0.50
CA ARG A 255 21.45 -16.08 -1.60
C ARG A 255 20.42 -16.09 -2.72
N LEU A 256 19.13 -16.04 -2.40
CA LEU A 256 18.08 -15.98 -3.43
C LEU A 256 18.17 -14.71 -4.29
N ILE A 257 18.56 -13.58 -3.70
CA ILE A 257 18.81 -12.33 -4.44
C ILE A 257 20.09 -12.45 -5.28
N GLU A 258 21.19 -12.93 -4.68
CA GLU A 258 22.47 -13.12 -5.35
C GLU A 258 22.35 -14.06 -6.57
N GLU A 259 21.66 -15.19 -6.41
CA GLU A 259 21.38 -16.14 -7.51
C GLU A 259 20.60 -15.49 -8.64
N LEU A 260 19.69 -14.56 -8.33
CA LEU A 260 18.86 -13.88 -9.31
C LEU A 260 19.64 -12.85 -10.13
N ILE A 261 20.64 -12.20 -9.53
CA ILE A 261 21.45 -11.15 -10.17
C ILE A 261 22.78 -11.67 -10.73
N MET A 262 23.14 -12.92 -10.43
CA MET A 262 24.39 -13.53 -10.86
C MET A 262 24.51 -13.57 -12.40
N GLY A 263 25.66 -13.13 -12.91
CA GLY A 263 25.97 -13.19 -14.35
C GLY A 263 25.42 -12.03 -15.18
N ILE A 264 24.82 -11.01 -14.56
CA ILE A 264 24.36 -9.80 -15.25
C ILE A 264 25.53 -8.83 -15.42
N ASN A 265 25.96 -8.60 -16.67
CA ASN A 265 27.15 -7.78 -16.97
C ASN A 265 27.00 -6.30 -16.61
N ASN A 266 25.81 -5.72 -16.82
CA ASN A 266 25.53 -4.30 -16.56
C ASN A 266 24.53 -4.14 -15.41
N LEU A 267 24.77 -4.84 -14.30
CA LEU A 267 23.86 -4.87 -13.16
C LEU A 267 23.59 -3.45 -12.64
N PRO A 268 22.33 -2.98 -12.57
CA PRO A 268 22.01 -1.70 -11.94
C PRO A 268 22.36 -1.70 -10.46
N ASP A 269 22.48 -0.51 -9.89
CA ASP A 269 22.87 -0.38 -8.49
C ASP A 269 21.78 -0.97 -7.57
N ILE A 270 22.17 -1.94 -6.75
CA ILE A 270 21.33 -2.61 -5.76
C ILE A 270 22.07 -2.58 -4.43
N LEU A 271 21.44 -1.96 -3.44
CA LEU A 271 21.95 -1.89 -2.07
C LEU A 271 21.12 -2.79 -1.17
N ILE A 272 21.77 -3.69 -0.44
CA ILE A 272 21.09 -4.52 0.56
C ILE A 272 21.35 -3.96 1.95
N LEU A 273 20.27 -3.56 2.64
CA LEU A 273 20.32 -3.10 4.03
C LEU A 273 19.90 -4.23 4.98
N ASN A 274 20.85 -4.64 5.81
CA ASN A 274 20.63 -5.49 6.98
C ASN A 274 20.39 -4.63 8.23
N ASP A 275 20.01 -5.24 9.35
CA ASP A 275 19.41 -4.62 10.57
C ASP A 275 20.27 -3.57 11.33
N VAL A 276 21.18 -2.83 10.69
CA VAL A 276 21.91 -1.69 11.30
C VAL A 276 21.09 -0.39 11.25
N VAL A 277 19.77 -0.52 11.25
CA VAL A 277 18.84 0.62 11.29
C VAL A 277 17.96 0.41 12.52
N ASP A 278 18.21 1.17 13.58
CA ASP A 278 17.50 1.10 14.86
C ASP A 278 15.98 1.37 14.72
N ASP A 279 15.54 1.84 13.55
CA ASP A 279 14.20 2.36 13.29
C ASP A 279 13.85 2.33 11.77
N ASP A 280 12.88 1.52 11.36
CA ASP A 280 12.39 1.45 9.96
C ASP A 280 11.96 2.81 9.39
N LEU A 281 11.47 3.75 10.23
CA LEU A 281 11.01 5.07 9.79
C LEU A 281 12.15 5.86 9.13
N SER A 282 13.36 5.75 9.65
CA SER A 282 14.54 6.42 9.10
C SER A 282 14.89 5.98 7.67
N LEU A 283 14.48 4.77 7.24
CA LEU A 283 14.64 4.31 5.85
C LEU A 283 13.81 5.14 4.86
N PHE A 284 12.68 5.67 5.30
CA PHE A 284 11.77 6.41 4.43
C PHE A 284 12.17 7.87 4.24
N ARG A 285 13.05 8.40 5.10
CA ARG A 285 13.48 9.80 5.05
C ARG A 285 14.32 10.13 3.82
N ASP A 286 15.15 9.18 3.40
CA ASP A 286 16.15 9.38 2.35
C ASP A 286 15.78 8.69 1.03
N VAL A 287 14.52 8.30 0.80
CA VAL A 287 14.12 7.56 -0.42
C VAL A 287 13.02 8.25 -1.21
N ASP A 288 13.04 8.07 -2.53
CA ASP A 288 12.09 8.73 -3.44
C ASP A 288 10.82 7.91 -3.63
N TYR A 289 10.97 6.58 -3.65
CA TYR A 289 9.90 5.64 -3.90
C TYR A 289 9.90 4.49 -2.89
N PHE A 290 8.70 3.96 -2.60
CA PHE A 290 8.51 2.71 -1.86
C PHE A 290 7.63 1.75 -2.64
N ILE A 291 8.08 0.51 -2.82
CA ILE A 291 7.28 -0.55 -3.44
C ILE A 291 6.51 -1.33 -2.38
N THR A 292 5.19 -1.29 -2.49
CA THR A 292 4.27 -2.05 -1.63
C THR A 292 4.13 -3.50 -2.06
N THR A 293 3.81 -4.37 -1.11
CA THR A 293 3.57 -5.81 -1.32
C THR A 293 2.19 -6.21 -0.79
N ARG A 294 1.93 -7.51 -0.70
CA ARG A 294 0.73 -8.05 -0.03
C ARG A 294 0.91 -8.26 1.47
N SER A 295 2.11 -7.99 1.97
CA SER A 295 2.45 -8.13 3.38
C SER A 295 1.44 -7.39 4.26
N ILE A 296 1.14 -8.01 5.39
CA ILE A 296 0.27 -7.50 6.46
C ILE A 296 0.80 -6.19 7.10
N ASP A 297 2.06 -5.86 6.85
CA ASP A 297 2.71 -4.64 7.31
C ASP A 297 2.76 -3.53 6.25
N THR A 298 2.18 -3.76 5.07
CA THR A 298 2.14 -2.76 4.00
C THR A 298 1.54 -1.44 4.46
N ILE A 299 0.45 -1.45 5.24
CA ILE A 299 -0.14 -0.21 5.79
C ILE A 299 0.84 0.54 6.68
N LYS A 300 1.57 -0.16 7.57
CA LYS A 300 2.61 0.45 8.43
C LYS A 300 3.65 1.18 7.58
N TYR A 301 4.16 0.53 6.54
CA TYR A 301 5.18 1.13 5.66
C TYR A 301 4.63 2.25 4.79
N VAL A 302 3.37 2.16 4.37
CA VAL A 302 2.69 3.24 3.64
C VAL A 302 2.50 4.48 4.52
N GLU A 303 2.25 4.31 5.82
CA GLU A 303 2.21 5.42 6.78
C GLU A 303 3.58 6.07 6.98
N MET A 304 4.66 5.27 6.98
CA MET A 304 6.03 5.80 7.04
C MET A 304 6.38 6.56 5.76
N ALA A 305 5.98 6.05 4.60
CA ALA A 305 6.14 6.72 3.31
C ALA A 305 5.40 8.07 3.27
N ASP A 306 4.16 8.15 3.79
CA ASP A 306 3.41 9.41 3.86
C ASP A 306 4.11 10.47 4.70
N GLU A 307 4.75 10.08 5.80
CA GLU A 307 5.43 11.00 6.71
C GLU A 307 6.56 11.78 6.03
N PHE A 308 7.21 11.17 5.03
CA PHE A 308 8.30 11.78 4.26
C PHE A 308 7.94 12.10 2.80
N ASN A 309 6.65 12.00 2.43
CA ASN A 309 6.18 12.19 1.05
C ASN A 309 6.83 11.26 0.01
N VAL A 310 7.19 10.05 0.42
CA VAL A 310 7.73 9.01 -0.46
C VAL A 310 6.64 8.54 -1.43
N LYS A 311 6.94 8.49 -2.72
CA LYS A 311 5.98 8.06 -3.75
C LYS A 311 5.76 6.56 -3.68
N ILE A 312 4.49 6.13 -3.71
CA ILE A 312 4.13 4.72 -3.66
C ILE A 312 4.14 4.10 -5.06
N LEU A 313 4.80 2.95 -5.17
CA LEU A 313 4.68 2.01 -6.28
C LEU A 313 4.00 0.73 -5.78
N SER A 314 3.33 0.04 -6.69
CA SER A 314 2.61 -1.20 -6.40
C SER A 314 3.38 -2.38 -7.01
N GLY A 315 3.88 -3.30 -6.18
CA GLY A 315 4.58 -4.49 -6.67
C GLY A 315 3.69 -5.43 -7.50
N VAL A 316 2.37 -5.25 -7.41
CA VAL A 316 1.40 -6.03 -8.17
C VAL A 316 1.06 -5.41 -9.52
N ASP A 317 1.32 -4.12 -9.73
CA ASP A 317 1.02 -3.43 -10.99
C ASP A 317 1.89 -3.96 -12.15
N ILE A 318 1.41 -3.79 -13.38
CA ILE A 318 2.15 -4.17 -14.60
C ILE A 318 2.21 -2.95 -15.53
N PRO A 319 3.42 -2.41 -15.80
CA PRO A 319 4.68 -2.65 -15.07
C PRO A 319 4.66 -2.09 -13.63
N VAL A 320 5.53 -2.61 -12.74
CA VAL A 320 5.80 -2.03 -11.41
C VAL A 320 6.56 -0.70 -11.56
N MET A 321 7.62 -0.72 -12.37
CA MET A 321 8.49 0.41 -12.64
C MET A 321 7.90 1.22 -13.79
N ASN A 322 7.11 2.22 -13.44
CA ASN A 322 6.41 3.05 -14.41
C ASN A 322 7.36 3.98 -15.20
N SER A 323 7.03 4.31 -16.45
CA SER A 323 7.68 5.35 -17.26
C SER A 323 7.67 6.74 -16.63
N ASP A 324 6.69 7.03 -15.76
CA ASP A 324 6.56 8.32 -15.08
C ASP A 324 7.51 8.45 -13.87
N LEU A 325 8.39 7.47 -13.66
CA LEU A 325 9.49 7.56 -12.72
C LEU A 325 10.53 8.58 -13.22
N GLU A 326 10.16 9.84 -13.46
CA GLU A 326 11.09 10.93 -13.18
C GLU A 326 12.37 11.10 -14.03
N PHE A 327 12.78 10.12 -14.87
CA PHE A 327 14.20 9.71 -15.05
C PHE A 327 15.18 10.83 -15.39
#